data_AF-A0A4D4KLV9-F1
#
_entry.id   AF-A0A4D4KLV9-F1
#
_cell.length_a   1.000
_cell.length_b   1.000
_cell.length_c   1.000
_cell.angle_alpha   90.00
_cell.angle_beta   90.00
_cell.angle_gamma   90.00
#
_symmetry.space_group_name_H-M   'P 1'
#
loop_
_entity.id
_entity.type
_entity.pdbx_description
1 polymer ?
#
loop_
_entity_poly.entity_id
_entity_poly.type
_entity_poly.pdbx_seq_one_letter_code
_entity_poly.pdbx_strand_id
1 'polypeptide(L)'
;MAEGGVRHLLLAGRRGPDAEGAAELRAKLTELGAEVTLAACDVADREAVAALLATVPAAHPLTAVVHTAGVLDDGVVSSLTPERMDRVLRPKVDAALTLHELTRDLDLSAFVLFSSIAGTFGGMGQGNYSAANAFLDAFAQHCRAQGRPVQSHAWGLWAQRSDMTGKLEGADLNRLARGGIVPFSSEDGAGLFDAARAVDAAVVLPMRLDTAGLGARSDGVPALLRGLVKAAPAKPARRSVTGAGAGAAPARPEGLKQHLSSLPEAERGRFLLDLVRTTVAGVLGFDSVAAVEAERGLLDLGFDSLTAVELRNQLGKATGRRLPVTLLFDYPTSTAIAAYLEAEIAPETFTAASMAFPELDALESNLARVATDEEARTTLASRLQDLLVRLGQGPEDAEDAVAGRIDAASDDEIFDFIENELGLS
;
A
#
# COMPACT_ATOMS: atom_id res chain seq x y z
N MET A 1 36.60 -3.20 -6.41
CA MET A 1 37.68 -2.35 -5.84
C MET A 1 39.07 -2.89 -6.12
N ALA A 2 39.46 -4.07 -5.61
CA ALA A 2 40.80 -4.64 -5.86
C ALA A 2 41.07 -4.90 -7.36
N GLU A 3 40.10 -5.50 -8.05
CA GLU A 3 40.11 -5.66 -9.53
C GLU A 3 40.19 -4.31 -10.27
N GLY A 4 39.59 -3.26 -9.68
CA GLY A 4 39.65 -1.87 -10.16
C GLY A 4 40.93 -1.13 -9.77
N GLY A 5 41.95 -1.83 -9.27
CA GLY A 5 43.28 -1.27 -9.01
C GLY A 5 43.51 -0.70 -7.60
N VAL A 6 42.56 -0.81 -6.67
CA VAL A 6 42.77 -0.39 -5.27
C VAL A 6 43.71 -1.38 -4.58
N ARG A 7 44.87 -0.90 -4.12
CA ARG A 7 45.95 -1.74 -3.56
C ARG A 7 46.03 -1.78 -2.04
N HIS A 8 45.52 -0.78 -1.33
CA HIS A 8 45.51 -0.77 0.13
C HIS A 8 44.06 -0.64 0.62
N LEU A 9 43.61 -1.61 1.39
CA LEU A 9 42.23 -1.69 1.88
C LEU A 9 42.23 -1.82 3.41
N LEU A 10 41.55 -0.88 4.07
CA LEU A 10 41.28 -0.94 5.50
C LEU A 10 39.80 -1.26 5.69
N LEU A 11 39.52 -2.50 6.07
CA LEU A 11 38.16 -3.00 6.30
C LEU A 11 37.86 -2.97 7.80
N ALA A 12 37.01 -2.03 8.19
CA ALA A 12 36.64 -1.79 9.58
C ALA A 12 35.23 -2.31 9.87
N GLY A 13 35.07 -2.98 11.01
CA GLY A 13 33.77 -3.36 11.54
C GLY A 13 33.90 -3.88 12.96
N ARG A 14 32.80 -3.92 13.72
CA ARG A 14 32.84 -4.26 15.17
C ARG A 14 33.54 -5.58 15.49
N ARG A 15 33.39 -6.60 14.62
CA ARG A 15 34.06 -7.90 14.76
C ARG A 15 35.47 -7.95 14.17
N GLY A 16 35.82 -7.02 13.28
CA GLY A 16 37.15 -6.95 12.65
C GLY A 16 37.61 -8.29 12.07
N PRO A 17 38.84 -8.76 12.39
CA PRO A 17 39.37 -10.06 11.97
C PRO A 17 38.52 -11.27 12.39
N ASP A 18 37.72 -11.15 13.45
CA ASP A 18 36.87 -12.22 13.99
C ASP A 18 35.50 -12.31 13.30
N ALA A 19 35.25 -11.47 12.27
CA ALA A 19 34.06 -11.61 11.46
C ALA A 19 34.10 -12.90 10.64
N GLU A 20 32.93 -13.53 10.49
CA GLU A 20 32.78 -14.73 9.66
C GLU A 20 33.23 -14.46 8.22
N GLY A 21 34.07 -15.35 7.68
CA GLY A 21 34.64 -15.21 6.34
C GLY A 21 35.73 -14.14 6.18
N ALA A 22 36.13 -13.41 7.24
CA ALA A 22 37.09 -12.31 7.12
C ALA A 22 38.49 -12.76 6.66
N ALA A 23 38.96 -13.91 7.16
CA ALA A 23 40.24 -14.48 6.75
C ALA A 23 40.25 -14.89 5.26
N GLU A 24 39.15 -15.49 4.80
CA GLU A 24 38.97 -15.89 3.40
C GLU A 24 38.87 -14.68 2.48
N LEU A 25 38.12 -13.65 2.88
CA LEU A 25 38.02 -12.40 2.14
C LEU A 25 39.39 -11.71 2.01
N ARG A 26 40.15 -11.65 3.10
CA ARG A 26 41.52 -11.12 3.09
C ARG A 26 42.39 -11.89 2.11
N ALA A 27 42.37 -13.23 2.16
CA ALA A 27 43.17 -14.06 1.25
C ALA A 27 42.82 -13.77 -0.23
N LYS A 28 41.52 -13.77 -0.58
CA LYS A 28 41.04 -13.47 -1.94
C LYS A 28 41.48 -12.09 -2.43
N LEU A 29 41.38 -11.06 -1.58
CA LEU A 29 41.81 -9.70 -1.93
C LEU A 29 43.34 -9.61 -2.09
N THR A 30 44.09 -10.34 -1.27
CA THR A 30 45.55 -10.41 -1.40
C THR A 30 46.00 -11.16 -2.66
N GLU A 31 45.29 -12.21 -3.07
CA GLU A 31 45.52 -12.87 -4.37
C GLU A 31 45.30 -11.93 -5.56
N LEU A 32 44.36 -10.98 -5.43
CA LEU A 32 44.13 -9.90 -6.39
C LEU A 32 45.17 -8.76 -6.31
N GLY A 33 46.15 -8.89 -5.42
CA GLY A 33 47.25 -7.94 -5.23
C GLY A 33 46.90 -6.74 -4.37
N ALA A 34 45.96 -6.87 -3.42
CA ALA A 34 45.69 -5.85 -2.41
C ALA A 34 46.30 -6.21 -1.05
N GLU A 35 46.89 -5.22 -0.39
CA GLU A 35 47.23 -5.25 1.02
C GLU A 35 45.98 -4.90 1.84
N VAL A 36 45.59 -5.79 2.75
CA VAL A 36 44.32 -5.68 3.48
C VAL A 36 44.55 -5.67 4.98
N THR A 37 44.12 -4.59 5.61
CA THR A 37 44.03 -4.46 7.07
C THR A 37 42.60 -4.71 7.51
N LEU A 38 42.40 -5.70 8.38
CA LEU A 38 41.13 -5.95 9.05
C LEU A 38 41.17 -5.32 10.43
N ALA A 39 40.26 -4.40 10.74
CA ALA A 39 40.25 -3.68 12.01
C ALA A 39 38.92 -3.86 12.75
N ALA A 40 39.01 -4.22 14.04
CA ALA A 40 37.88 -4.18 14.94
C ALA A 40 37.63 -2.72 15.35
N CYS A 41 36.55 -2.13 14.86
CA CYS A 41 36.21 -0.73 15.13
C CYS A 41 34.70 -0.51 15.01
N ASP A 42 34.12 0.14 16.01
CA ASP A 42 32.77 0.71 15.91
C ASP A 42 32.89 2.10 15.28
N VAL A 43 32.41 2.26 14.05
CA VAL A 43 32.52 3.52 13.31
C VAL A 43 31.65 4.64 13.88
N ALA A 44 30.74 4.33 14.80
CA ALA A 44 29.99 5.31 15.57
C ALA A 44 30.74 5.79 16.84
N ASP A 45 31.88 5.19 17.18
CA ASP A 45 32.75 5.63 18.27
C ASP A 45 33.87 6.52 17.71
N ARG A 46 33.82 7.81 18.06
CA ARG A 46 34.79 8.81 17.59
C ARG A 46 36.22 8.48 17.99
N GLU A 47 36.44 8.04 19.22
CA GLU A 47 37.81 7.78 19.71
C GLU A 47 38.38 6.54 19.03
N ALA A 48 37.54 5.50 18.85
CA ALA A 48 37.95 4.29 18.12
C ALA A 48 38.29 4.59 16.65
N VAL A 49 37.50 5.44 15.98
CA VAL A 49 37.78 5.85 14.59
C VAL A 49 39.04 6.70 14.51
N ALA A 50 39.24 7.65 15.43
CA ALA A 50 40.45 8.47 15.46
C ALA A 50 41.71 7.61 15.66
N ALA A 51 41.66 6.65 16.60
CA ALA A 51 42.75 5.71 16.82
C ALA A 51 43.02 4.85 15.58
N LEU A 52 41.97 4.39 14.88
CA LEU A 52 42.11 3.62 13.65
C LEU A 52 42.75 4.44 12.52
N LEU A 53 42.29 5.68 12.30
CA LEU A 53 42.83 6.58 11.29
C LEU A 53 44.31 6.90 11.55
N ALA A 54 44.74 6.99 12.81
CA ALA A 54 46.14 7.18 13.17
C ALA A 54 47.05 5.99 12.80
N THR A 55 46.48 4.82 12.49
CA THR A 55 47.26 3.66 12.02
C THR A 55 47.51 3.67 10.51
N VAL A 56 46.86 4.57 9.75
CA VAL A 56 47.04 4.69 8.30
C VAL A 56 48.45 5.23 7.99
N PRO A 57 49.28 4.51 7.21
CA PRO A 57 50.65 4.95 6.92
C PRO A 57 50.69 6.25 6.12
N ALA A 58 51.60 7.16 6.48
CA ALA A 58 51.79 8.42 5.73
C ALA A 58 52.22 8.21 4.26
N ALA A 59 52.87 7.08 3.94
CA ALA A 59 53.24 6.72 2.57
C ALA A 59 52.02 6.31 1.71
N HIS A 60 50.93 5.90 2.35
CA HIS A 60 49.70 5.44 1.71
C HIS A 60 48.50 6.12 2.40
N PRO A 61 48.33 7.45 2.23
CA PRO A 61 47.29 8.20 2.92
C PRO A 61 45.90 7.72 2.51
N LEU A 62 44.92 7.91 3.40
CA LEU A 62 43.52 7.61 3.13
C LEU A 62 43.00 8.54 2.02
N THR A 63 42.57 7.96 0.89
CA THR A 63 42.10 8.70 -0.29
C THR A 63 40.62 8.51 -0.58
N ALA A 64 39.96 7.55 0.06
CA ALA A 64 38.54 7.31 -0.09
C ALA A 64 37.92 6.67 1.16
N VAL A 65 36.67 7.01 1.44
CA VAL A 65 35.84 6.39 2.48
C VAL A 65 34.60 5.79 1.83
N VAL A 66 34.30 4.53 2.17
CA VAL A 66 33.05 3.88 1.74
C VAL A 66 32.36 3.33 2.98
N HIS A 67 31.27 3.98 3.37
CA HIS A 67 30.53 3.64 4.58
C HIS A 67 29.38 2.69 4.24
N THR A 68 29.55 1.42 4.64
CA THR A 68 28.59 0.32 4.37
C THR A 68 27.91 -0.21 5.64
N ALA A 69 28.16 0.40 6.81
CA ALA A 69 27.62 -0.11 8.07
C ALA A 69 26.12 0.16 8.17
N GLY A 70 25.39 -0.81 8.70
CA GLY A 70 23.94 -0.72 8.86
C GLY A 70 23.40 -1.93 9.60
N VAL A 71 22.26 -1.73 10.26
CA VAL A 71 21.47 -2.79 10.88
C VAL A 71 19.99 -2.49 10.66
N LEU A 72 19.16 -3.52 10.75
CA LEU A 72 17.69 -3.41 10.67
C LEU A 72 17.07 -3.74 12.02
N ASP A 73 16.04 -3.00 12.39
CA ASP A 73 15.16 -3.26 13.53
C ASP A 73 13.75 -2.83 13.15
N ASP A 74 13.10 -3.64 12.30
CA ASP A 74 11.83 -3.28 11.68
C ASP A 74 10.70 -3.22 12.73
N GLY A 75 9.85 -2.20 12.60
CA GLY A 75 8.65 -1.96 13.38
C GLY A 75 7.78 -0.87 12.75
N VAL A 76 6.47 -0.99 12.94
CA VAL A 76 5.54 0.09 12.59
C VAL A 76 5.88 1.35 13.38
N VAL A 77 5.61 2.53 12.83
CA VAL A 77 5.99 3.82 13.45
C VAL A 77 5.48 3.92 14.90
N SER A 78 4.27 3.43 15.18
CA SER A 78 3.67 3.45 16.53
C SER A 78 4.36 2.53 17.54
N SER A 79 5.18 1.57 17.10
CA SER A 79 5.94 0.67 17.98
C SER A 79 7.42 1.04 18.09
N LEU A 80 7.87 2.11 17.42
CA LEU A 80 9.26 2.54 17.50
C LEU A 80 9.52 3.22 18.85
N THR A 81 10.53 2.72 19.57
CA THR A 81 11.05 3.32 20.79
C THR A 81 12.36 4.07 20.50
N PRO A 82 12.80 5.00 21.37
CA PRO A 82 14.10 5.65 21.23
C PRO A 82 15.26 4.66 21.04
N GLU A 83 15.25 3.52 21.72
CA GLU A 83 16.30 2.50 21.63
C GLU A 83 16.31 1.78 20.28
N ARG A 84 15.13 1.53 19.69
CA ARG A 84 15.01 0.96 18.33
C ARG A 84 15.39 1.96 17.25
N MET A 85 15.18 3.25 17.50
CA MET A 85 15.68 4.32 16.64
C MET A 85 17.21 4.38 16.72
N ASP A 86 17.76 4.52 17.92
CA ASP A 86 19.21 4.65 18.17
C ASP A 86 19.99 3.48 17.58
N ARG A 87 19.50 2.25 17.77
CA ARG A 87 20.12 1.04 17.20
C ARG A 87 20.35 1.12 15.69
N VAL A 88 19.41 1.71 14.95
CA VAL A 88 19.46 1.80 13.48
C VAL A 88 20.16 3.08 13.02
N LEU A 89 19.95 4.20 13.73
CA LEU A 89 20.57 5.47 13.40
C LEU A 89 22.07 5.47 13.70
N ARG A 90 22.49 4.99 14.87
CA ARG A 90 23.89 5.04 15.32
C ARG A 90 24.91 4.51 14.29
N PRO A 91 24.78 3.28 13.74
CA PRO A 91 25.75 2.77 12.77
C PRO A 91 25.69 3.45 11.40
N LYS A 92 24.72 4.35 11.14
CA LYS A 92 24.56 5.10 9.88
C LYS A 92 24.83 6.59 10.07
N VAL A 93 23.98 7.26 10.84
CA VAL A 93 23.97 8.70 11.09
C VAL A 93 25.22 9.12 11.87
N ASP A 94 25.40 8.59 13.08
CA ASP A 94 26.53 8.98 13.94
C ASP A 94 27.86 8.56 13.32
N ALA A 95 27.89 7.40 12.68
CA ALA A 95 29.05 6.91 11.95
C ALA A 95 29.41 7.82 10.77
N ALA A 96 28.44 8.23 9.95
CA ALA A 96 28.67 9.14 8.83
C ALA A 96 29.19 10.51 9.30
N LEU A 97 28.61 11.06 10.37
CA LEU A 97 29.07 12.32 10.98
C LEU A 97 30.50 12.17 11.52
N THR A 98 30.77 11.12 12.29
CA THR A 98 32.09 10.84 12.87
C THR A 98 33.16 10.71 11.81
N LEU A 99 32.92 9.86 10.79
CA LEU A 99 33.84 9.68 9.68
C LEU A 99 34.07 11.00 8.93
N HIS A 100 33.00 11.73 8.65
CA HIS A 100 33.08 12.99 7.93
C HIS A 100 33.86 14.07 8.68
N GLU A 101 33.68 14.17 9.99
CA GLU A 101 34.40 15.13 10.82
C GLU A 101 35.88 14.78 10.97
N LEU A 102 36.21 13.50 11.17
CA LEU A 102 37.60 13.08 11.36
C LEU A 102 38.41 13.01 10.06
N THR A 103 37.74 12.99 8.91
CA THR A 103 38.38 12.94 7.58
C THR A 103 38.21 14.22 6.78
N ARG A 104 37.63 15.29 7.36
CA ARG A 104 37.26 16.51 6.62
C ARG A 104 38.42 17.27 6.00
N ASP A 105 39.58 17.22 6.63
CA ASP A 105 40.78 17.94 6.21
C ASP A 105 41.73 17.04 5.38
N LEU A 106 41.31 15.81 5.08
CA LEU A 106 42.03 14.89 4.20
C LEU A 106 41.64 15.15 2.75
N ASP A 107 42.59 14.96 1.83
CA ASP A 107 42.37 15.07 0.38
C ASP A 107 41.67 13.81 -0.16
N LEU A 108 40.41 13.62 0.24
CA LEU A 108 39.61 12.48 -0.20
C LEU A 108 39.12 12.70 -1.63
N SER A 109 39.40 11.73 -2.50
CA SER A 109 38.81 11.65 -3.84
C SER A 109 37.34 11.20 -3.83
N ALA A 110 36.90 10.53 -2.76
CA ALA A 110 35.53 10.05 -2.61
C ALA A 110 35.13 9.78 -1.16
N PHE A 111 33.90 10.12 -0.82
CA PHE A 111 33.23 9.70 0.39
C PHE A 111 31.85 9.15 0.01
N VAL A 112 31.70 7.83 0.00
CA VAL A 112 30.46 7.17 -0.45
C VAL A 112 29.67 6.62 0.74
N LEU A 113 28.40 7.01 0.84
CA LEU A 113 27.46 6.53 1.84
C LEU A 113 26.54 5.48 1.23
N PHE A 114 26.45 4.30 1.83
CA PHE A 114 25.49 3.28 1.41
C PHE A 114 24.14 3.56 2.09
N SER A 115 23.27 4.20 1.33
CA SER A 115 21.87 4.44 1.66
C SER A 115 20.99 3.34 1.05
N SER A 116 19.66 3.52 1.09
CA SER A 116 18.69 2.60 0.51
C SER A 116 17.53 3.36 -0.10
N ILE A 117 16.96 2.81 -1.16
CA ILE A 117 15.70 3.30 -1.75
C ILE A 117 14.54 3.36 -0.74
N ALA A 118 14.64 2.66 0.40
CA ALA A 118 13.69 2.80 1.52
C ALA A 118 13.58 4.25 2.03
N GLY A 119 14.65 5.04 1.99
CA GLY A 119 14.61 6.47 2.32
C GLY A 119 13.81 7.31 1.31
N THR A 120 13.66 6.84 0.07
CA THR A 120 12.96 7.54 -1.02
C THR A 120 11.51 7.05 -1.20
N PHE A 121 11.29 5.73 -1.26
CA PHE A 121 9.96 5.15 -1.49
C PHE A 121 9.24 4.76 -0.19
N GLY A 122 9.94 4.78 0.94
CA GLY A 122 9.47 4.21 2.20
C GLY A 122 9.65 2.69 2.25
N GLY A 123 10.06 2.17 3.40
CA GLY A 123 9.96 0.75 3.73
C GLY A 123 8.82 0.49 4.73
N MET A 124 7.99 -0.54 4.47
CA MET A 124 6.94 -0.93 5.41
C MET A 124 7.57 -1.50 6.67
N GLY A 125 7.18 -0.98 7.83
CA GLY A 125 7.84 -1.33 9.09
C GLY A 125 9.28 -0.83 9.19
N GLN A 126 9.77 0.01 8.27
CA GLN A 126 11.17 0.45 8.27
C GLN A 126 11.28 1.94 8.58
N GLY A 127 10.49 2.46 9.53
CA GLY A 127 10.44 3.90 9.81
C GLY A 127 11.81 4.45 10.26
N ASN A 128 12.48 3.76 11.18
CA ASN A 128 13.83 4.07 11.64
C ASN A 128 14.88 3.96 10.52
N TYR A 129 14.85 2.89 9.73
CA TYR A 129 15.79 2.66 8.63
C TYR A 129 15.60 3.66 7.48
N SER A 130 14.35 3.95 7.12
CA SER A 130 14.03 4.97 6.10
C SER A 130 14.51 6.34 6.55
N ALA A 131 14.31 6.70 7.82
CA ALA A 131 14.81 7.95 8.40
C ALA A 131 16.34 8.03 8.38
N ALA A 132 17.04 6.97 8.76
CA ALA A 132 18.50 6.93 8.74
C ALA A 132 19.05 7.10 7.31
N ASN A 133 18.45 6.43 6.32
CA ASN A 133 18.88 6.55 4.92
C ASN A 133 18.54 7.92 4.32
N ALA A 134 17.37 8.48 4.62
CA ALA A 134 17.00 9.83 4.22
C ALA A 134 17.95 10.89 4.83
N PHE A 135 18.43 10.68 6.06
CA PHE A 135 19.49 11.51 6.65
C PHE A 135 20.78 11.43 5.82
N LEU A 136 21.25 10.23 5.45
CA LEU A 136 22.47 10.08 4.64
C LEU A 136 22.35 10.79 3.28
N ASP A 137 21.18 10.71 2.66
CA ASP A 137 20.90 11.38 1.38
C ASP A 137 20.95 12.91 1.53
N ALA A 138 20.27 13.46 2.55
CA ALA A 138 20.30 14.89 2.85
C ALA A 138 21.69 15.37 3.27
N PHE A 139 22.43 14.55 4.01
CA PHE A 139 23.80 14.83 4.42
C PHE A 139 24.75 14.92 3.23
N ALA A 140 24.68 13.98 2.28
CA ALA A 140 25.47 14.05 1.05
C ALA A 140 25.18 15.32 0.25
N GLN A 141 23.91 15.73 0.16
CA GLN A 141 23.52 17.00 -0.47
C GLN A 141 24.13 18.20 0.25
N HIS A 142 24.05 18.24 1.58
CA HIS A 142 24.64 19.30 2.40
C HIS A 142 26.15 19.41 2.21
N CYS A 143 26.87 18.30 2.23
CA CYS A 143 28.31 18.27 2.03
C CYS A 143 28.72 18.73 0.63
N ARG A 144 27.98 18.31 -0.41
CA ARG A 144 28.26 18.76 -1.78
C ARG A 144 27.97 20.24 -2.00
N ALA A 145 26.97 20.80 -1.34
CA ALA A 145 26.74 22.24 -1.35
C ALA A 145 27.93 23.03 -0.74
N GLN A 146 28.76 22.38 0.08
CA GLN A 146 30.00 22.92 0.64
C GLN A 146 31.26 22.53 -0.16
N GLY A 147 31.10 21.97 -1.35
CA GLY A 147 32.22 21.56 -2.22
C GLY A 147 32.93 20.27 -1.79
N ARG A 148 32.33 19.47 -0.88
CA ARG A 148 32.93 18.22 -0.40
C ARG A 148 32.47 17.03 -1.24
N PRO A 149 33.35 16.05 -1.56
CA PRO A 149 33.06 14.95 -2.48
C PRO A 149 32.29 13.80 -1.79
N VAL A 150 31.14 14.11 -1.19
CA VAL A 150 30.27 13.13 -0.55
C VAL A 150 29.14 12.73 -1.50
N GLN A 151 28.93 11.43 -1.67
CA GLN A 151 27.85 10.89 -2.49
C GLN A 151 27.09 9.81 -1.73
N SER A 152 25.76 9.89 -1.73
CA SER A 152 24.88 8.85 -1.20
C SER A 152 24.40 7.95 -2.34
N HIS A 153 24.56 6.63 -2.15
CA HIS A 153 24.02 5.61 -3.04
C HIS A 153 22.80 4.99 -2.36
N ALA A 154 21.60 5.40 -2.78
CA ALA A 154 20.34 4.84 -2.31
C ALA A 154 20.07 3.53 -3.07
N TRP A 155 20.63 2.43 -2.56
CA TRP A 155 20.62 1.14 -3.23
C TRP A 155 19.23 0.51 -3.35
N GLY A 156 18.97 -0.05 -4.53
CA GLY A 156 17.86 -0.98 -4.76
C GLY A 156 18.09 -2.35 -4.12
N LEU A 157 17.28 -3.34 -4.53
CA LEU A 157 17.32 -4.68 -3.94
C LEU A 157 18.46 -5.52 -4.54
N TRP A 158 19.33 -6.02 -3.68
CA TRP A 158 20.37 -6.99 -4.04
C TRP A 158 19.78 -8.41 -3.95
N ALA A 159 20.06 -9.26 -4.94
CA ALA A 159 19.54 -10.62 -5.04
C ALA A 159 20.18 -11.56 -4.01
N GLN A 160 21.48 -11.37 -3.74
CA GLN A 160 22.19 -12.10 -2.71
C GLN A 160 21.64 -11.72 -1.32
N ARG A 161 21.22 -12.73 -0.56
CA ARG A 161 20.77 -12.54 0.83
C ARG A 161 21.98 -12.17 1.69
N SER A 162 21.90 -11.01 2.32
CA SER A 162 22.77 -10.56 3.40
C SER A 162 22.03 -10.66 4.74
N ASP A 163 22.68 -10.41 5.87
CA ASP A 163 22.00 -10.28 7.16
C ASP A 163 20.86 -9.24 7.14
N MET A 164 20.93 -8.26 6.21
CA MET A 164 19.91 -7.22 6.02
C MET A 164 18.82 -7.62 5.02
N THR A 165 19.16 -8.21 3.87
CA THR A 165 18.17 -8.61 2.84
C THR A 165 17.60 -10.01 3.07
N GLY A 166 18.20 -10.81 3.94
CA GLY A 166 17.81 -12.19 4.24
C GLY A 166 16.50 -12.30 5.05
N LYS A 167 16.04 -11.20 5.67
CA LYS A 167 14.75 -11.11 6.38
C LYS A 167 13.57 -10.74 5.47
N LEU A 168 13.82 -10.38 4.21
CA LEU A 168 12.74 -10.11 3.25
C LEU A 168 12.14 -11.46 2.83
N GLU A 169 10.95 -11.77 3.35
CA GLU A 169 10.18 -12.97 3.02
C GLU A 169 9.25 -12.73 1.82
N GLY A 170 8.61 -13.78 1.30
CA GLY A 170 7.92 -13.76 -0.01
C GLY A 170 6.96 -12.59 -0.25
N ALA A 171 6.23 -12.16 0.78
CA ALA A 171 5.37 -10.99 0.77
C ALA A 171 6.11 -9.68 0.38
N ASP A 172 7.26 -9.42 1.00
CA ASP A 172 8.06 -8.21 0.77
C ASP A 172 8.67 -8.19 -0.63
N LEU A 173 9.16 -9.35 -1.09
CA LEU A 173 9.72 -9.49 -2.44
C LEU A 173 8.64 -9.28 -3.51
N ASN A 174 7.45 -9.88 -3.32
CA ASN A 174 6.31 -9.68 -4.22
C ASN A 174 5.84 -8.22 -4.23
N ARG A 175 5.93 -7.51 -3.10
CA ARG A 175 5.61 -6.08 -3.02
C ARG A 175 6.60 -5.22 -3.78
N LEU A 176 7.91 -5.46 -3.60
CA LEU A 176 8.95 -4.76 -4.34
C LEU A 176 8.84 -5.01 -5.85
N ALA A 177 8.59 -6.27 -6.24
CA ALA A 177 8.34 -6.64 -7.63
C ALA A 177 7.10 -5.94 -8.21
N ARG A 178 5.99 -5.87 -7.46
CA ARG A 178 4.82 -5.06 -7.84
C ARG A 178 5.16 -3.57 -7.97
N GLY A 179 6.05 -3.06 -7.14
CA GLY A 179 6.60 -1.70 -7.25
C GLY A 179 7.53 -1.49 -8.45
N GLY A 180 7.77 -2.52 -9.26
CA GLY A 180 8.68 -2.49 -10.40
C GLY A 180 10.16 -2.56 -10.02
N ILE A 181 10.48 -2.87 -8.76
CA ILE A 181 11.86 -2.98 -8.27
C ILE A 181 12.35 -4.40 -8.53
N VAL A 182 13.43 -4.52 -9.29
CA VAL A 182 13.99 -5.81 -9.70
C VAL A 182 15.28 -6.08 -8.91
N PRO A 183 15.41 -7.26 -8.28
CA PRO A 183 16.66 -7.68 -7.66
C PRO A 183 17.81 -7.75 -8.68
N PHE A 184 19.03 -7.41 -8.27
CA PHE A 184 20.24 -7.54 -9.11
C PHE A 184 21.37 -8.27 -8.39
N SER A 185 22.26 -8.89 -9.16
CA SER A 185 23.39 -9.65 -8.60
C SER A 185 24.45 -8.72 -7.97
N SER A 186 25.32 -9.22 -7.10
CA SER A 186 26.46 -8.47 -6.60
C SER A 186 27.41 -8.01 -7.70
N GLU A 187 27.50 -8.75 -8.82
CA GLU A 187 28.28 -8.36 -10.00
C GLU A 187 27.65 -7.14 -10.69
N ASP A 188 26.33 -7.19 -10.96
CA ASP A 188 25.58 -6.03 -11.43
C ASP A 188 25.71 -4.85 -10.46
N GLY A 189 25.68 -5.13 -9.14
CA GLY A 189 25.84 -4.15 -8.08
C GLY A 189 27.21 -3.45 -8.09
N ALA A 190 28.29 -4.20 -8.36
CA ALA A 190 29.62 -3.62 -8.54
C ALA A 190 29.68 -2.70 -9.77
N GLY A 191 29.09 -3.13 -10.89
CA GLY A 191 28.98 -2.28 -12.09
C GLY A 191 28.14 -1.02 -11.84
N LEU A 192 27.05 -1.13 -11.08
CA LEU A 192 26.21 -0.01 -10.66
C LEU A 192 26.94 0.94 -9.70
N PHE A 193 27.82 0.44 -8.82
CA PHE A 193 28.65 1.28 -7.95
C PHE A 193 29.58 2.16 -8.77
N ASP A 194 30.28 1.58 -9.76
CA ASP A 194 31.18 2.31 -10.64
C ASP A 194 30.42 3.33 -11.50
N ALA A 195 29.26 2.93 -12.05
CA ALA A 195 28.40 3.83 -12.81
C ALA A 195 27.88 5.00 -11.95
N ALA A 196 27.46 4.74 -10.71
CA ALA A 196 26.94 5.78 -9.81
C ALA A 196 28.01 6.82 -9.43
N ARG A 197 29.26 6.40 -9.25
CA ARG A 197 30.39 7.31 -8.99
C ARG A 197 30.69 8.24 -10.16
N ALA A 198 30.37 7.86 -11.39
CA ALA A 198 30.55 8.69 -12.57
C ALA A 198 29.44 9.75 -12.74
N VAL A 199 28.32 9.62 -12.01
CA VAL A 199 27.21 10.57 -12.05
C VAL A 199 27.53 11.76 -11.15
N ASP A 200 27.52 12.97 -11.72
CA ASP A 200 27.67 14.20 -10.94
C ASP A 200 26.36 14.58 -10.21
N ALA A 201 26.00 13.76 -9.21
CA ALA A 201 24.88 14.02 -8.33
C ALA A 201 25.22 13.62 -6.89
N ALA A 202 24.63 14.33 -5.92
CA ALA A 202 24.85 14.05 -4.51
C ALA A 202 24.19 12.76 -4.04
N VAL A 203 23.06 12.43 -4.64
CA VAL A 203 22.28 11.24 -4.34
C VAL A 203 22.00 10.55 -5.66
N VAL A 204 22.37 9.28 -5.74
CA VAL A 204 22.12 8.42 -6.89
C VAL A 204 21.37 7.20 -6.37
N LEU A 205 20.44 6.67 -7.17
CA LEU A 205 19.70 5.45 -6.85
C LEU A 205 20.18 4.33 -7.78
N PRO A 206 21.21 3.55 -7.42
CA PRO A 206 21.61 2.39 -8.21
C PRO A 206 20.60 1.26 -7.98
N MET A 207 19.70 1.09 -8.93
CA MET A 207 18.61 0.11 -8.88
C MET A 207 18.19 -0.34 -10.27
N ARG A 208 17.60 -1.54 -10.36
CA ARG A 208 16.93 -2.01 -11.58
C ARG A 208 15.42 -1.80 -11.46
N LEU A 209 14.85 -1.24 -12.52
CA LEU A 209 13.41 -0.98 -12.63
C LEU A 209 12.82 -1.72 -13.82
N ASP A 210 11.74 -2.46 -13.61
CA ASP A 210 10.89 -2.99 -14.68
C ASP A 210 9.90 -1.92 -15.15
N THR A 211 10.40 -1.00 -15.97
CA THR A 211 9.58 0.10 -16.51
C THR A 211 8.48 -0.39 -17.46
N ALA A 212 8.68 -1.54 -18.12
CA ALA A 212 7.69 -2.14 -19.01
C ALA A 212 6.53 -2.74 -18.22
N GLY A 213 6.83 -3.54 -17.19
CA GLY A 213 5.84 -4.07 -16.26
C GLY A 213 5.07 -2.96 -15.55
N LEU A 214 5.75 -1.90 -15.11
CA LEU A 214 5.11 -0.71 -14.54
C LEU A 214 4.13 -0.03 -15.51
N GLY A 215 4.48 0.10 -16.79
CA GLY A 215 3.62 0.70 -17.80
C GLY A 215 2.40 -0.14 -18.18
N ALA A 216 2.44 -1.45 -17.96
CA ALA A 216 1.34 -2.38 -18.25
C ALA A 216 0.31 -2.50 -17.11
N ARG A 217 0.53 -1.83 -15.98
CA ARG A 217 -0.32 -1.94 -14.79
C ARG A 217 -1.70 -1.32 -15.00
N SER A 218 -2.73 -2.05 -14.56
CA SER A 218 -4.12 -1.57 -14.57
C SER A 218 -4.43 -0.54 -13.48
N ASP A 219 -3.71 -0.58 -12.36
CA ASP A 219 -3.84 0.38 -11.24
C ASP A 219 -2.95 1.63 -11.39
N GLY A 220 -2.19 1.70 -12.49
CA GLY A 220 -1.36 2.84 -12.88
C GLY A 220 0.07 2.82 -12.32
N VAL A 221 0.87 3.76 -12.82
CA VAL A 221 2.30 3.91 -12.44
C VAL A 221 2.42 4.73 -11.14
N PRO A 222 3.22 4.28 -10.14
CA PRO A 222 3.51 5.05 -8.93
C PRO A 222 4.00 6.46 -9.25
N ALA A 223 3.53 7.45 -8.49
CA ALA A 223 3.76 8.88 -8.80
C ALA A 223 5.25 9.23 -8.99
N LEU A 224 6.13 8.71 -8.13
CA LEU A 224 7.57 8.92 -8.19
C LEU A 224 8.22 8.37 -9.47
N LEU A 225 7.60 7.38 -10.13
CA LEU A 225 8.17 6.68 -11.30
C LEU A 225 7.52 7.10 -12.63
N ARG A 226 6.50 7.97 -12.61
CA ARG A 226 5.77 8.38 -13.83
C ARG A 226 6.67 9.04 -14.89
N GLY A 227 7.71 9.74 -14.47
CA GLY A 227 8.68 10.36 -15.39
C GLY A 227 9.61 9.35 -16.08
N LEU A 228 9.74 8.14 -15.53
CA LEU A 228 10.63 7.08 -16.04
C LEU A 228 9.90 6.09 -16.95
N VAL A 229 8.60 5.93 -16.77
CA VAL A 229 7.78 5.06 -17.62
C VAL A 229 7.29 5.88 -18.81
N LYS A 230 7.78 5.54 -20.01
CA LYS A 230 7.20 6.10 -21.25
C LYS A 230 5.73 5.70 -21.28
N ALA A 231 4.83 6.68 -21.18
CA ALA A 231 3.42 6.44 -21.42
C ALA A 231 3.28 5.85 -22.83
N ALA A 232 2.97 4.57 -22.93
CA ALA A 232 2.44 4.04 -24.18
C ALA A 232 1.21 4.90 -24.49
N PRO A 233 1.05 5.41 -25.73
CA PRO A 233 -0.16 6.16 -26.08
C PRO A 233 -1.34 5.28 -25.69
N ALA A 234 -2.15 5.75 -24.75
CA ALA A 234 -3.33 5.05 -24.31
C ALA A 234 -4.15 4.76 -25.57
N LYS A 235 -4.14 3.51 -26.02
CA LYS A 235 -5.03 3.06 -27.08
C LYS A 235 -6.41 3.42 -26.55
N PRO A 236 -7.18 4.30 -27.21
CA PRO A 236 -8.45 4.74 -26.66
C PRO A 236 -9.25 3.46 -26.42
N ALA A 237 -9.59 3.21 -25.16
CA ALA A 237 -10.42 2.09 -24.80
C ALA A 237 -11.68 2.24 -25.65
N ARG A 238 -11.81 1.39 -26.67
CA ARG A 238 -13.06 1.25 -27.39
C ARG A 238 -14.07 0.90 -26.30
N ARG A 239 -14.96 1.84 -25.98
CA ARG A 239 -16.22 1.55 -25.30
C ARG A 239 -16.96 0.56 -26.19
N SER A 240 -16.67 -0.72 -26.02
CA SER A 240 -17.53 -1.79 -26.50
C SER A 240 -18.77 -1.76 -25.63
N VAL A 241 -19.79 -1.06 -26.12
CA VAL A 241 -21.16 -1.27 -25.71
C VAL A 241 -21.57 -2.60 -26.30
N THR A 242 -21.32 -3.71 -25.60
CA THR A 242 -21.89 -5.03 -25.92
C THR A 242 -21.92 -5.92 -24.68
N GLY A 243 -23.14 -6.22 -24.21
CA GLY A 243 -23.52 -7.54 -23.69
C GLY A 243 -23.09 -7.91 -22.28
N ALA A 244 -24.08 -8.23 -21.44
CA ALA A 244 -23.92 -8.88 -20.15
C ALA A 244 -23.00 -10.12 -20.23
N GLY A 245 -22.06 -10.23 -19.27
CA GLY A 245 -21.16 -11.37 -19.13
C GLY A 245 -20.03 -11.11 -18.13
N ALA A 246 -20.06 -11.85 -17.03
CA ALA A 246 -19.19 -11.84 -15.85
C ALA A 246 -17.72 -11.43 -16.04
N GLY A 247 -17.23 -10.61 -15.09
CA GLY A 247 -15.80 -10.32 -14.89
C GLY A 247 -15.50 -8.85 -14.54
N ALA A 248 -16.18 -8.27 -13.55
CA ALA A 248 -15.95 -6.88 -13.17
C ALA A 248 -14.82 -6.76 -12.14
N ALA A 249 -13.72 -6.13 -12.56
CA ALA A 249 -12.67 -5.64 -11.68
C ALA A 249 -13.25 -4.72 -10.57
N PRO A 250 -12.73 -4.75 -9.33
CA PRO A 250 -13.23 -3.86 -8.29
C PRO A 250 -12.69 -2.45 -8.53
N ALA A 251 -13.55 -1.52 -8.94
CA ALA A 251 -13.23 -0.10 -9.07
C ALA A 251 -14.23 0.76 -8.26
N ARG A 252 -13.68 1.38 -7.20
CA ARG A 252 -14.26 2.38 -6.27
C ARG A 252 -15.26 1.86 -5.21
N PRO A 253 -15.22 2.42 -3.99
CA PRO A 253 -16.12 2.05 -2.89
C PRO A 253 -17.61 2.08 -3.22
N GLU A 254 -18.02 3.08 -3.99
CA GLU A 254 -19.41 3.29 -4.42
C GLU A 254 -19.87 2.18 -5.38
N GLY A 255 -18.94 1.65 -6.20
CA GLY A 255 -19.19 0.51 -7.07
C GLY A 255 -19.38 -0.79 -6.28
N LEU A 256 -18.67 -0.96 -5.16
CA LEU A 256 -18.81 -2.15 -4.32
C LEU A 256 -20.19 -2.24 -3.66
N LYS A 257 -20.68 -1.14 -3.07
CA LYS A 257 -22.02 -1.12 -2.44
C LYS A 257 -23.12 -1.39 -3.46
N GLN A 258 -23.03 -0.79 -4.65
CA GLN A 258 -23.98 -1.01 -5.74
C GLN A 258 -23.92 -2.45 -6.25
N HIS A 259 -22.72 -3.03 -6.35
CA HIS A 259 -22.54 -4.43 -6.77
C HIS A 259 -23.14 -5.41 -5.75
N LEU A 260 -22.84 -5.24 -4.45
CA LEU A 260 -23.41 -6.07 -3.39
C LEU A 260 -24.94 -5.98 -3.35
N SER A 261 -25.51 -4.79 -3.58
CA SER A 261 -26.96 -4.60 -3.65
C SER A 261 -27.61 -5.34 -4.84
N SER A 262 -26.87 -5.54 -5.92
CA SER A 262 -27.33 -6.30 -7.10
C SER A 262 -27.20 -7.82 -6.96
N LEU A 263 -26.43 -8.31 -5.98
CA LEU A 263 -26.24 -9.74 -5.72
C LEU A 263 -27.33 -10.30 -4.78
N PRO A 264 -27.78 -11.55 -5.00
CA PRO A 264 -28.57 -12.29 -4.02
C PRO A 264 -27.85 -12.37 -2.67
N GLU A 265 -28.60 -12.37 -1.57
CA GLU A 265 -28.04 -12.40 -0.20
C GLU A 265 -27.05 -13.56 0.01
N ALA A 266 -27.36 -14.75 -0.51
CA ALA A 266 -26.50 -15.93 -0.44
C ALA A 266 -25.17 -15.79 -1.22
N GLU A 267 -25.09 -14.86 -2.18
CA GLU A 267 -23.89 -14.65 -3.00
C GLU A 267 -22.99 -13.52 -2.47
N ARG A 268 -23.53 -12.63 -1.62
CA ARG A 268 -22.79 -11.50 -1.03
C ARG A 268 -21.66 -11.98 -0.11
N GLY A 269 -21.98 -12.88 0.83
CA GLY A 269 -20.97 -13.46 1.73
C GLY A 269 -19.85 -14.20 0.97
N ARG A 270 -20.19 -14.91 -0.10
CA ARG A 270 -19.17 -15.59 -0.94
C ARG A 270 -18.27 -14.59 -1.66
N PHE A 271 -18.83 -13.54 -2.24
CA PHE A 271 -18.06 -12.49 -2.89
C PHE A 271 -17.10 -11.80 -1.90
N LEU A 272 -17.59 -11.45 -0.71
CA LEU A 272 -16.76 -10.81 0.32
C LEU A 272 -15.67 -11.75 0.86
N LEU A 273 -15.97 -13.04 1.00
CA LEU A 273 -14.96 -14.03 1.37
C LEU A 273 -13.86 -14.13 0.31
N ASP A 274 -14.22 -14.17 -0.97
CA ASP A 274 -13.24 -14.20 -2.06
C ASP A 274 -12.39 -12.92 -2.11
N LEU A 275 -12.99 -11.75 -1.83
CA LEU A 275 -12.26 -10.49 -1.69
C LEU A 275 -11.24 -10.55 -0.53
N VAL A 276 -11.65 -11.03 0.64
CA VAL A 276 -10.78 -11.14 1.81
C VAL A 276 -9.64 -12.13 1.54
N ARG A 277 -9.95 -13.32 1.01
CA ARG A 277 -8.94 -14.34 0.72
C ARG A 277 -7.96 -13.89 -0.37
N THR A 278 -8.43 -13.16 -1.37
CA THR A 278 -7.56 -12.55 -2.39
C THR A 278 -6.62 -11.52 -1.78
N THR A 279 -7.12 -10.70 -0.85
CA THR A 279 -6.31 -9.70 -0.14
C THR A 279 -5.28 -10.39 0.77
N VAL A 280 -5.70 -11.42 1.50
CA VAL A 280 -4.81 -12.25 2.34
C VAL A 280 -3.71 -12.90 1.53
N ALA A 281 -4.05 -13.54 0.40
CA ALA A 281 -3.07 -14.14 -0.51
C ALA A 281 -2.08 -13.09 -1.02
N GLY A 282 -2.56 -11.90 -1.39
CA GLY A 282 -1.73 -10.80 -1.87
C GLY A 282 -0.84 -10.15 -0.80
N VAL A 283 -1.20 -10.23 0.48
CA VAL A 283 -0.39 -9.75 1.60
C VAL A 283 0.67 -10.79 1.98
N LEU A 284 0.32 -12.08 2.07
CA LEU A 284 1.27 -13.14 2.44
C LEU A 284 2.11 -13.66 1.25
N GLY A 285 1.78 -13.27 0.03
CA GLY A 285 2.53 -13.65 -1.17
C GLY A 285 2.22 -15.07 -1.67
N PHE A 286 1.00 -15.58 -1.41
CA PHE A 286 0.56 -16.85 -1.98
C PHE A 286 0.21 -16.69 -3.47
N ASP A 287 0.66 -17.63 -4.29
CA ASP A 287 0.39 -17.65 -5.75
C ASP A 287 -1.07 -17.96 -6.10
N SER A 288 -1.86 -18.43 -5.13
CA SER A 288 -3.26 -18.80 -5.33
C SER A 288 -4.11 -18.52 -4.10
N VAL A 289 -5.31 -17.98 -4.33
CA VAL A 289 -6.36 -17.80 -3.31
C VAL A 289 -6.77 -19.14 -2.70
N ALA A 290 -6.66 -20.23 -3.46
CA ALA A 290 -6.98 -21.57 -2.98
C ALA A 290 -6.02 -22.06 -1.88
N ALA A 291 -4.80 -21.51 -1.81
CA ALA A 291 -3.84 -21.83 -0.75
C ALA A 291 -4.21 -21.16 0.60
N VAL A 292 -5.11 -20.18 0.59
CA VAL A 292 -5.62 -19.52 1.80
C VAL A 292 -6.85 -20.26 2.29
N GLU A 293 -6.69 -21.06 3.34
CA GLU A 293 -7.82 -21.71 4.02
C GLU A 293 -8.70 -20.66 4.72
N ALA A 294 -10.01 -20.67 4.45
CA ALA A 294 -10.93 -19.63 4.91
C ALA A 294 -11.08 -19.57 6.45
N GLU A 295 -11.08 -20.73 7.09
CA GLU A 295 -11.28 -20.90 8.55
C GLU A 295 -9.98 -20.96 9.35
N ARG A 296 -8.82 -21.01 8.68
CA ARG A 296 -7.54 -21.05 9.38
C ARG A 296 -7.23 -19.67 9.97
N GLY A 297 -6.73 -19.67 11.20
CA GLY A 297 -6.32 -18.45 11.88
C GLY A 297 -5.25 -17.71 11.09
N LEU A 298 -5.43 -16.40 10.88
CA LEU A 298 -4.50 -15.58 10.11
C LEU A 298 -3.11 -15.52 10.76
N LEU A 299 -3.03 -15.55 12.10
CA LEU A 299 -1.75 -15.66 12.82
C LEU A 299 -1.01 -16.97 12.48
N ASP A 300 -1.74 -18.08 12.40
CA ASP A 300 -1.17 -19.40 12.04
C ASP A 300 -0.79 -19.51 10.57
N LEU A 301 -1.28 -18.59 9.73
CA LEU A 301 -0.89 -18.42 8.33
C LEU A 301 0.33 -17.50 8.16
N GLY A 302 0.83 -16.90 9.24
CA GLY A 302 2.03 -16.04 9.22
C GLY A 302 1.73 -14.55 9.28
N PHE A 303 0.52 -14.12 9.66
CA PHE A 303 0.29 -12.71 9.96
C PHE A 303 1.00 -12.29 11.26
N ASP A 304 1.57 -11.10 11.18
CA ASP A 304 2.20 -10.36 12.26
C ASP A 304 1.61 -8.93 12.34
N SER A 305 2.18 -8.10 13.21
CA SER A 305 1.72 -6.72 13.42
C SER A 305 1.80 -5.84 12.16
N LEU A 306 2.71 -6.13 11.22
CA LEU A 306 2.90 -5.31 10.01
C LEU A 306 1.93 -5.73 8.90
N THR A 307 1.86 -7.03 8.62
CA THR A 307 0.95 -7.62 7.65
C THR A 307 -0.51 -7.40 8.06
N ALA A 308 -0.84 -7.38 9.35
CA ALA A 308 -2.18 -7.04 9.85
C ALA A 308 -2.61 -5.62 9.47
N VAL A 309 -1.71 -4.65 9.60
CA VAL A 309 -1.95 -3.26 9.19
C VAL A 309 -2.12 -3.16 7.68
N GLU A 310 -1.35 -3.94 6.92
CA GLU A 310 -1.47 -3.98 5.46
C GLU A 310 -2.84 -4.51 5.00
N LEU A 311 -3.26 -5.68 5.52
CA LEU A 311 -4.56 -6.27 5.22
C LEU A 311 -5.69 -5.29 5.52
N ARG A 312 -5.65 -4.65 6.70
CA ARG A 312 -6.64 -3.63 7.09
C ARG A 312 -6.67 -2.46 6.11
N ASN A 313 -5.51 -1.94 5.70
CA ASN A 313 -5.45 -0.81 4.78
C ASN A 313 -5.92 -1.19 3.37
N GLN A 314 -5.57 -2.38 2.88
CA GLN A 314 -6.01 -2.87 1.57
C GLN A 314 -7.53 -3.12 1.55
N LEU A 315 -8.06 -3.80 2.56
CA LEU A 315 -9.51 -4.02 2.70
C LEU A 315 -10.26 -2.69 2.88
N GLY A 316 -9.74 -1.77 3.69
CA GLY A 316 -10.35 -0.45 3.87
C GLY A 316 -10.39 0.35 2.57
N LYS A 317 -9.35 0.25 1.72
CA LYS A 317 -9.33 0.88 0.39
C LYS A 317 -10.31 0.21 -0.58
N ALA A 318 -10.39 -1.12 -0.56
CA ALA A 318 -11.30 -1.88 -1.43
C ALA A 318 -12.78 -1.64 -1.07
N THR A 319 -13.07 -1.47 0.22
CA THR A 319 -14.43 -1.31 0.75
C THR A 319 -14.84 0.14 0.97
N GLY A 320 -13.88 1.08 0.96
CA GLY A 320 -14.07 2.47 1.39
C GLY A 320 -14.43 2.64 2.85
N ARG A 321 -14.22 1.60 3.68
CA ARG A 321 -14.50 1.64 5.12
C ARG A 321 -13.24 1.86 5.94
N ARG A 322 -13.41 2.52 7.08
CA ARG A 322 -12.36 2.61 8.10
C ARG A 322 -12.48 1.42 9.03
N LEU A 323 -11.69 0.39 8.77
CA LEU A 323 -11.70 -0.84 9.56
C LEU A 323 -10.96 -0.64 10.90
N PRO A 324 -11.38 -1.35 11.98
CA PRO A 324 -10.77 -1.24 13.30
C PRO A 324 -9.31 -1.69 13.30
N VAL A 325 -8.51 -1.15 14.23
CA VAL A 325 -7.10 -1.54 14.40
C VAL A 325 -6.98 -2.97 14.95
N THR A 326 -8.01 -3.42 15.67
CA THR A 326 -8.14 -4.75 16.27
C THR A 326 -8.74 -5.78 15.31
N LEU A 327 -8.99 -5.43 14.04
CA LEU A 327 -9.68 -6.29 13.05
C LEU A 327 -9.19 -7.75 13.07
N LEU A 328 -7.87 -7.98 13.08
CA LEU A 328 -7.31 -9.33 13.04
C LEU A 328 -7.50 -10.10 14.36
N PHE A 329 -7.59 -9.40 15.49
CA PHE A 329 -7.84 -10.01 16.80
C PHE A 329 -9.32 -10.30 17.04
N ASP A 330 -10.18 -9.36 16.63
CA ASP A 330 -11.64 -9.50 16.75
C ASP A 330 -12.19 -10.52 15.74
N TYR A 331 -11.54 -10.62 14.57
CA TYR A 331 -11.94 -11.48 13.45
C TYR A 331 -10.72 -12.27 12.92
N PRO A 332 -10.35 -13.38 13.57
CA PRO A 332 -9.08 -14.06 13.31
C PRO A 332 -9.04 -14.91 12.04
N THR A 333 -10.15 -15.07 11.31
CA THR A 333 -10.24 -15.88 10.10
C THR A 333 -10.75 -15.07 8.91
N SER A 334 -10.49 -15.54 7.68
CA SER A 334 -11.00 -14.87 6.47
C SER A 334 -12.53 -14.83 6.44
N THR A 335 -13.18 -15.90 6.91
CA THR A 335 -14.65 -15.97 7.06
C THR A 335 -15.17 -14.93 8.06
N ALA A 336 -14.51 -14.77 9.22
CA ALA A 336 -14.93 -13.81 10.24
C ALA A 336 -14.82 -12.36 9.74
N ILE A 337 -13.75 -12.03 9.00
CA ILE A 337 -13.59 -10.70 8.39
C ILE A 337 -14.65 -10.48 7.29
N ALA A 338 -14.95 -11.49 6.48
CA ALA A 338 -15.97 -11.38 5.44
C ALA A 338 -17.36 -11.09 6.03
N ALA A 339 -17.73 -11.79 7.10
CA ALA A 339 -18.99 -11.56 7.83
C ALA A 339 -19.03 -10.15 8.46
N TYR A 340 -17.92 -9.69 9.03
CA TYR A 340 -17.82 -8.32 9.54
C TYR A 340 -18.02 -7.27 8.44
N LEU A 341 -17.37 -7.44 7.28
CA LEU A 341 -17.54 -6.55 6.14
C LEU A 341 -18.97 -6.58 5.58
N GLU A 342 -19.62 -7.74 5.59
CA GLU A 342 -21.02 -7.87 5.17
C GLU A 342 -21.93 -7.04 6.07
N ALA A 343 -21.78 -7.13 7.39
CA ALA A 343 -22.56 -6.33 8.34
C ALA A 343 -22.30 -4.81 8.21
N GLU A 344 -21.06 -4.40 7.90
CA GLU A 344 -20.69 -2.98 7.76
C GLU A 344 -21.06 -2.36 6.40
N ILE A 345 -21.18 -3.17 5.35
CA ILE A 345 -21.39 -2.69 3.97
C ILE A 345 -22.83 -2.91 3.50
N ALA A 346 -23.49 -3.98 3.98
CA ALA A 346 -24.87 -4.23 3.62
C ALA A 346 -25.74 -3.02 3.99
N PRO A 347 -26.58 -2.52 3.07
CA PRO A 347 -27.58 -1.54 3.44
C PRO A 347 -28.45 -2.13 4.55
N GLU A 348 -28.71 -1.35 5.61
CA GLU A 348 -29.75 -1.71 6.59
C GLU A 348 -30.96 -2.20 5.82
N THR A 349 -31.45 -3.40 6.16
CA THR A 349 -32.63 -3.97 5.55
C THR A 349 -33.76 -2.94 5.73
N PHE A 350 -34.13 -2.28 4.64
CA PHE A 350 -35.22 -1.31 4.62
C PHE A 350 -36.48 -2.06 5.04
N THR A 351 -36.90 -1.91 6.29
CA THR A 351 -38.15 -2.49 6.77
C THR A 351 -39.20 -1.39 6.79
N ALA A 352 -40.42 -1.71 6.34
CA ALA A 352 -41.56 -0.78 6.34
C ALA A 352 -41.83 -0.12 7.71
N ALA A 353 -41.30 -0.70 8.79
CA ALA A 353 -41.35 -0.17 10.14
C ALA A 353 -40.51 1.11 10.37
N SER A 354 -39.56 1.47 9.49
CA SER A 354 -38.76 2.71 9.63
C SER A 354 -39.38 3.94 8.97
N MET A 355 -40.58 3.82 8.42
CA MET A 355 -41.35 4.97 7.94
C MET A 355 -41.88 5.78 9.13
N ALA A 356 -41.05 6.65 9.70
CA ALA A 356 -41.58 7.87 10.30
C ALA A 356 -42.03 8.75 9.13
N PHE A 357 -43.31 9.15 9.15
CA PHE A 357 -43.89 10.05 8.16
C PHE A 357 -44.00 11.44 8.79
N PRO A 358 -42.95 12.26 8.75
CA PRO A 358 -42.98 13.59 9.37
C PRO A 358 -44.12 14.47 8.83
N GLU A 359 -44.59 14.22 7.60
CA GLU A 359 -45.78 14.87 7.04
C GLU A 359 -47.10 14.39 7.66
N LEU A 360 -47.22 13.12 8.08
CA LEU A 360 -48.39 12.62 8.83
C LEU A 360 -48.39 13.15 10.27
N ASP A 361 -47.21 13.21 10.92
CA ASP A 361 -47.07 13.82 12.25
C ASP A 361 -47.42 15.31 12.21
N ALA A 362 -46.99 16.02 11.15
CA ALA A 362 -47.36 17.42 10.92
C ALA A 362 -48.86 17.58 10.59
N LEU A 363 -49.48 16.62 9.90
CA LEU A 363 -50.91 16.62 9.62
C LEU A 363 -51.73 16.41 10.89
N GLU A 364 -51.30 15.49 11.78
CA GLU A 364 -51.91 15.25 13.09
C GLU A 364 -51.86 16.50 13.98
N SER A 365 -50.71 17.18 14.03
CA SER A 365 -50.54 18.43 14.77
C SER A 365 -51.44 19.56 14.24
N ASN A 366 -51.68 19.61 12.92
CA ASN A 366 -52.55 20.60 12.29
C ASN A 366 -54.06 20.30 12.43
N LEU A 367 -54.45 19.03 12.53
CA LEU A 367 -55.84 18.60 12.73
C LEU A 367 -56.45 19.21 14.01
N ALA A 368 -55.65 19.37 15.07
CA ALA A 368 -56.08 20.04 16.31
C ALA A 368 -56.44 21.53 16.14
N ARG A 369 -55.85 22.21 15.14
CA ARG A 369 -56.14 23.63 14.82
C ARG A 369 -57.36 23.81 13.90
N VAL A 370 -57.68 22.80 13.08
CA VAL A 370 -58.81 22.81 12.14
C VAL A 370 -60.12 22.36 12.82
N ALA A 371 -60.03 21.65 13.94
CA ALA A 371 -61.17 21.08 14.67
C ALA A 371 -62.20 22.10 15.22
N THR A 372 -61.91 23.40 15.20
CA THR A 372 -62.81 24.46 15.66
C THR A 372 -63.80 24.95 14.59
N ASP A 373 -63.61 24.55 13.32
CA ASP A 373 -64.49 24.87 12.19
C ASP A 373 -65.17 23.58 11.69
N GLU A 374 -66.50 23.59 11.64
CA GLU A 374 -67.33 22.42 11.29
C GLU A 374 -67.33 22.11 9.78
N GLU A 375 -67.26 23.14 8.93
CA GLU A 375 -67.25 22.99 7.47
C GLU A 375 -65.87 22.51 6.99
N ALA A 376 -64.80 23.05 7.59
CA ALA A 376 -63.44 22.61 7.34
C ALA A 376 -63.21 21.16 7.80
N ARG A 377 -63.76 20.75 8.96
CA ARG A 377 -63.70 19.37 9.45
C ARG A 377 -64.33 18.38 8.46
N THR A 378 -65.51 18.71 7.98
CA THR A 378 -66.27 17.81 7.09
C THR A 378 -65.54 17.62 5.75
N THR A 379 -64.99 18.71 5.20
CA THR A 379 -64.20 18.70 3.96
C THR A 379 -62.90 17.90 4.11
N LEU A 380 -62.19 18.08 5.23
CA LEU A 380 -60.94 17.38 5.50
C LEU A 380 -61.16 15.88 5.74
N ALA A 381 -62.19 15.51 6.50
CA ALA A 381 -62.54 14.11 6.75
C ALA A 381 -62.86 13.35 5.45
N SER A 382 -63.64 13.96 4.56
CA SER A 382 -63.96 13.38 3.25
C SER A 382 -62.70 13.16 2.39
N ARG A 383 -61.78 14.14 2.35
CA ARG A 383 -60.52 13.98 1.61
C ARG A 383 -59.60 12.91 2.17
N LEU A 384 -59.53 12.77 3.50
CA LEU A 384 -58.73 11.73 4.15
C LEU A 384 -59.30 10.34 3.92
N GLN A 385 -60.63 10.20 3.92
CA GLN A 385 -61.30 8.95 3.53
C GLN A 385 -61.02 8.59 2.07
N ASP A 386 -61.07 9.54 1.15
CA ASP A 386 -60.72 9.34 -0.26
C ASP A 386 -59.26 8.86 -0.42
N LEU A 387 -58.32 9.46 0.32
CA LEU A 387 -56.92 9.04 0.32
C LEU A 387 -56.73 7.64 0.90
N LEU A 388 -57.46 7.29 1.97
CA LEU A 388 -57.43 5.94 2.55
C LEU A 388 -57.99 4.88 1.61
N VAL A 389 -59.06 5.21 0.87
CA VAL A 389 -59.61 4.32 -0.18
C VAL A 389 -58.57 4.09 -1.28
N ARG A 390 -57.90 5.13 -1.74
CA ARG A 390 -56.83 5.02 -2.76
C ARG A 390 -55.61 4.25 -2.28
N LEU A 391 -55.28 4.35 -1.00
CA LEU A 391 -54.15 3.61 -0.40
C LEU A 391 -54.50 2.14 -0.16
N GLY A 392 -55.78 1.84 0.10
CA GLY A 392 -56.28 0.48 0.35
C GLY A 392 -56.47 -0.36 -0.92
N GLN A 393 -56.48 0.25 -2.10
CA GLN A 393 -56.44 -0.47 -3.37
C GLN A 393 -54.98 -0.79 -3.70
N GLY A 394 -54.58 -2.04 -3.45
CA GLY A 394 -53.29 -2.53 -3.89
C GLY A 394 -53.20 -2.56 -5.43
N PRO A 395 -52.00 -2.70 -6.02
CA PRO A 395 -51.85 -2.81 -7.47
C PRO A 395 -52.64 -3.98 -8.09
N GLU A 396 -53.04 -4.99 -7.30
CA GLU A 396 -53.90 -6.11 -7.75
C GLU A 396 -55.40 -5.76 -7.83
N ASP A 397 -55.90 -4.79 -7.03
CA ASP A 397 -57.33 -4.39 -7.06
C ASP A 397 -57.67 -3.48 -8.25
N ALA A 398 -56.64 -2.92 -8.90
CA ALA A 398 -56.81 -2.11 -10.11
C ALA A 398 -57.14 -2.97 -11.33
N GLU A 399 -56.64 -4.21 -11.42
CA GLU A 399 -56.95 -5.12 -12.53
C GLU A 399 -58.38 -5.69 -12.42
N ASP A 400 -58.84 -6.02 -11.21
CA ASP A 400 -60.22 -6.48 -10.97
C ASP A 400 -61.27 -5.37 -11.17
N ALA A 401 -60.92 -4.11 -10.88
CA ALA A 401 -61.79 -2.95 -11.15
C ALA A 401 -61.93 -2.64 -12.65
N VAL A 402 -60.94 -3.01 -13.47
CA VAL A 402 -61.00 -2.91 -14.93
C VAL A 402 -61.80 -4.08 -15.51
N ALA A 403 -61.58 -5.31 -15.02
CA ALA A 403 -62.35 -6.49 -15.44
C ALA A 403 -63.84 -6.37 -15.11
N GLY A 404 -64.21 -5.89 -13.92
CA GLY A 404 -65.60 -5.70 -13.51
C GLY A 404 -66.33 -4.56 -14.25
N ARG A 405 -65.59 -3.60 -14.84
CA ARG A 405 -66.16 -2.53 -15.67
C ARG A 405 -66.37 -2.93 -17.12
N ILE A 406 -65.64 -3.92 -17.62
CA ILE A 406 -65.82 -4.47 -18.98
C ILE A 406 -67.08 -5.34 -19.06
N ASP A 407 -67.41 -6.09 -18.00
CA ASP A 407 -68.63 -6.92 -17.96
C ASP A 407 -69.94 -6.13 -17.81
N ALA A 408 -69.87 -4.83 -17.47
CA ALA A 408 -71.02 -3.95 -17.26
C ALA A 408 -71.15 -2.82 -18.30
N ALA A 409 -70.21 -2.71 -19.24
CA ALA A 409 -70.21 -1.69 -20.28
C ALA A 409 -71.14 -2.07 -21.44
N SER A 410 -71.82 -1.09 -22.02
CA SER A 410 -72.57 -1.29 -23.26
C SER A 410 -71.61 -1.34 -24.47
N ASP A 411 -72.01 -2.01 -25.57
CA ASP A 411 -71.15 -2.21 -26.75
C ASP A 411 -70.51 -0.90 -27.26
N ASP A 412 -71.21 0.23 -27.17
CA ASP A 412 -70.71 1.54 -27.59
C ASP A 412 -69.60 2.09 -26.69
N GLU A 413 -69.59 1.77 -25.39
CA GLU A 413 -68.57 2.23 -24.43
C GLU A 413 -67.28 1.40 -24.52
N ILE A 414 -67.36 0.17 -25.02
CA ILE A 414 -66.20 -0.70 -25.27
C ILE A 414 -65.35 -0.17 -26.44
N PHE A 415 -65.99 0.37 -27.48
CA PHE A 415 -65.28 0.91 -28.65
C PHE A 415 -64.54 2.23 -28.31
N ASP A 416 -65.12 3.11 -27.50
CA ASP A 416 -64.49 4.38 -27.08
C ASP A 416 -63.25 4.15 -26.18
N PHE A 417 -63.19 3.03 -25.45
CA PHE A 417 -62.04 2.69 -24.61
C PHE A 417 -60.86 2.16 -25.45
N ILE A 418 -61.13 1.37 -26.49
CA ILE A 418 -60.10 0.82 -27.40
C ILE A 418 -59.45 1.94 -28.24
N GLU A 419 -60.20 2.96 -28.67
CA GLU A 419 -59.65 4.08 -29.43
C GLU A 419 -58.70 4.96 -28.59
N ASN A 420 -58.97 5.14 -27.29
CA ASN A 420 -58.16 5.99 -26.42
C ASN A 420 -56.86 5.34 -25.93
N GLU A 421 -56.78 4.01 -25.78
CA GLU A 421 -55.56 3.34 -25.32
C GLU A 421 -54.61 2.90 -26.45
N LEU A 422 -55.11 2.63 -27.65
CA LEU A 422 -54.28 2.22 -28.80
C LEU A 422 -53.83 3.38 -29.69
N GLY A 423 -54.19 4.63 -29.35
CA GLY A 423 -53.70 5.82 -30.04
C GLY A 423 -53.98 5.82 -31.54
N LEU A 424 -55.21 5.49 -31.93
CA LEU A 424 -55.68 5.60 -33.30
C LEU A 424 -56.74 6.71 -33.42
N SER A 425 -56.26 7.95 -33.31
CA SER A 425 -56.56 9.05 -34.24
C SER A 425 -55.57 10.19 -34.05
#